data_AF-A0A966YEX0-F1
#
_entry.id   AF-A0A966YEX0-F1
#
_cell.length_a   1.000
_cell.length_b   1.000
_cell.length_c   1.000
_cell.angle_alpha   90.00
_cell.angle_beta   90.00
_cell.angle_gamma   90.00
#
_symmetry.space_group_name_H-M   'P 1'
#
loop_
_entity.id
_entity.type
_entity.pdbx_description
1 polymer ?
#
loop_
_entity_poly.entity_id
_entity_poly.type
_entity_poly.pdbx_seq_one_letter_code
_entity_poly.pdbx_strand_id
1 'polypeptide(L)'
;QTESHKAFIRSRWMPAWVDAVDYGSFGRATITVTLFGGMDPTLYSDFQKGQQALMNAAENTLRHTGGQYGPGHMASRGSIVEVIQATEEPPLGSSGIQVRFETDLIIEGLRPQRVVRVCPTSWPQVNLPREEYLGDGTFTQEDRFPTPAIFPKYE
;
A
#
# COMPACT_ATOMS: atom_id res chain seq x y z
N GLN A 1 9.30 -11.72 16.94
CA GLN A 1 8.69 -10.39 16.71
C GLN A 1 9.11 -9.81 15.35
N THR A 2 10.42 -9.78 15.03
CA THR A 2 10.94 -9.24 13.76
C THR A 2 10.43 -9.95 12.51
N GLU A 3 10.40 -11.28 12.48
CA GLU A 3 9.89 -12.04 11.31
C GLU A 3 8.41 -11.78 11.03
N SER A 4 7.59 -11.75 12.10
CA SER A 4 6.17 -11.42 11.99
C SER A 4 5.99 -10.01 11.43
N HIS A 5 6.75 -9.03 11.92
CA HIS A 5 6.71 -7.66 11.40
C HIS A 5 7.09 -7.60 9.92
N LYS A 6 8.16 -8.28 9.50
CA LYS A 6 8.54 -8.38 8.08
C LYS A 6 7.44 -8.98 7.22
N ALA A 7 6.80 -10.06 7.68
CA ALA A 7 5.68 -10.66 6.98
C ALA A 7 4.47 -9.70 6.86
N PHE A 8 4.19 -8.91 7.90
CA PHE A 8 3.15 -7.88 7.86
C PHE A 8 3.47 -6.78 6.86
N ILE A 9 4.70 -6.25 6.84
CA ILE A 9 5.09 -5.23 5.86
C ILE A 9 5.05 -5.78 4.43
N ARG A 10 5.52 -7.01 4.20
CA ARG A 10 5.43 -7.64 2.87
C ARG A 10 3.99 -7.80 2.38
N SER A 11 3.07 -8.12 3.29
CA SER A 11 1.66 -8.36 2.95
C SER A 11 0.82 -7.09 2.84
N ARG A 12 1.10 -6.05 3.64
CA ARG A 12 0.36 -4.75 3.63
C ARG A 12 1.13 -3.63 2.92
N TRP A 13 2.29 -3.97 2.39
CA TRP A 13 3.18 -3.12 1.60
C TRP A 13 3.87 -2.00 2.39
N MET A 14 4.99 -1.51 1.84
CA MET A 14 5.85 -0.52 2.49
C MET A 14 5.17 0.85 2.47
N PRO A 15 4.98 1.51 3.63
CA PRO A 15 4.47 2.88 3.65
C PRO A 15 5.52 3.87 3.14
N ALA A 16 5.06 4.88 2.40
CA ALA A 16 5.90 5.96 1.89
C ALA A 16 5.15 7.29 1.83
N TRP A 17 5.88 8.39 1.90
CA TRP A 17 5.38 9.76 1.70
C TRP A 17 5.57 10.16 0.24
N VAL A 18 4.56 10.75 -0.40
CA VAL A 18 4.72 11.32 -1.75
C VAL A 18 5.34 12.71 -1.65
N ASP A 19 6.60 12.82 -2.08
CA ASP A 19 7.36 14.07 -2.09
C ASP A 19 6.93 14.95 -3.26
N ALA A 20 6.89 14.38 -4.47
CA ALA A 20 6.62 15.09 -5.71
C ALA A 20 6.01 14.18 -6.77
N VAL A 21 5.34 14.79 -7.75
CA VAL A 21 4.78 14.11 -8.92
C VAL A 21 5.11 14.95 -10.16
N ASP A 22 5.87 14.35 -11.07
CA ASP A 22 6.14 14.90 -12.40
C ASP A 22 5.11 14.32 -13.37
N TYR A 23 4.13 15.13 -13.77
CA TYR A 23 3.07 14.70 -14.68
C TYR A 23 3.56 14.66 -16.13
N GLY A 24 3.30 13.55 -16.80
CA GLY A 24 3.46 13.38 -18.24
C GLY A 24 2.13 13.56 -18.99
N SER A 25 2.11 13.12 -20.24
CA SER A 25 0.90 13.09 -21.07
C SER A 25 0.09 11.81 -20.84
N PHE A 26 -1.22 11.87 -21.08
CA PHE A 26 -2.13 10.71 -21.07
C PHE A 26 -2.14 9.89 -19.77
N GLY A 27 -2.05 10.54 -18.61
CA GLY A 27 -2.12 9.87 -17.31
C GLY A 27 -0.80 9.28 -16.81
N ARG A 28 0.27 9.35 -17.63
CA ARG A 28 1.62 8.99 -17.18
C ARG A 28 2.15 9.99 -16.17
N ALA A 29 2.85 9.49 -15.15
CA ALA A 29 3.54 10.32 -14.18
C ALA A 29 4.74 9.59 -13.59
N THR A 30 5.75 10.36 -13.18
CA THR A 30 6.84 9.89 -12.33
C THR A 30 6.62 10.43 -10.93
N ILE A 31 6.52 9.52 -9.97
CA ILE A 31 6.18 9.80 -8.58
C ILE A 31 7.45 9.59 -7.76
N THR A 32 7.84 10.60 -7.00
CA THR A 32 8.95 10.51 -6.05
C THR A 32 8.37 10.29 -4.66
N VAL A 33 8.75 9.19 -4.02
CA VAL A 33 8.28 8.84 -2.68
C VAL A 33 9.45 8.55 -1.74
N THR A 34 9.35 8.96 -0.48
CA THR A 34 10.29 8.60 0.58
C THR A 34 9.70 7.47 1.43
N LEU A 35 10.39 6.34 1.52
CA LEU A 35 9.95 5.22 2.35
C LEU A 35 10.05 5.60 3.84
N PHE A 36 9.09 5.16 4.65
CA PHE A 36 9.12 5.43 6.08
C PHE A 36 10.23 4.63 6.77
N GLY A 37 10.85 5.23 7.78
CA GLY A 37 11.90 4.65 8.60
C GLY A 37 11.39 3.66 9.65
N GLY A 38 12.31 3.00 10.34
CA GLY A 38 12.01 2.06 11.43
C GLY A 38 11.70 0.62 11.00
N MET A 39 11.75 0.32 9.69
CA MET A 39 11.62 -1.04 9.16
C MET A 39 12.95 -1.79 9.16
N ASP A 40 12.86 -3.12 9.08
CA ASP A 40 14.03 -4.00 8.95
C ASP A 40 14.78 -3.70 7.62
N PRO A 41 16.13 -3.59 7.64
CA PRO A 41 16.92 -3.28 6.44
C PRO A 41 16.69 -4.21 5.25
N THR A 42 16.36 -5.47 5.51
CA THR A 42 16.09 -6.46 4.45
C THR A 42 14.82 -6.18 3.66
N LEU A 43 13.92 -5.36 4.19
CA LEU A 43 12.73 -4.90 3.46
C LEU A 43 13.09 -3.80 2.46
N TYR A 44 14.04 -2.93 2.81
CA TYR A 44 14.46 -1.87 1.90
C TYR A 44 15.32 -2.40 0.74
N SER A 45 16.11 -3.45 0.97
CA SER A 45 16.91 -4.09 -0.08
C SER A 45 16.08 -4.72 -1.21
N ASP A 46 14.79 -4.97 -0.96
CA ASP A 46 13.85 -5.48 -1.94
C ASP A 46 13.40 -4.40 -2.95
N PHE A 47 13.75 -3.13 -2.75
CA PHE A 47 13.46 -2.04 -3.68
C PHE A 47 14.66 -1.82 -4.61
N GLN A 48 14.50 -2.24 -5.86
CA GLN A 48 15.57 -2.20 -6.86
C GLN A 48 15.15 -1.46 -8.12
N LYS A 49 16.08 -0.68 -8.67
CA LYS A 49 15.91 -0.01 -9.96
C LYS A 49 15.65 -1.04 -11.06
N GLY A 50 14.69 -0.73 -11.93
CA GLY A 50 14.27 -1.57 -13.05
C GLY A 50 13.18 -2.60 -12.68
N GLN A 51 12.87 -2.76 -11.39
CA GLN A 51 11.83 -3.69 -10.96
C GLN A 51 10.43 -3.09 -11.16
N GLN A 52 9.46 -3.94 -11.49
CA GLN A 52 8.06 -3.60 -11.44
C GLN A 52 7.58 -3.45 -9.99
N ALA A 53 6.65 -2.54 -9.76
CA ALA A 53 6.02 -2.33 -8.46
C ALA A 53 4.55 -1.94 -8.61
N LEU A 54 3.83 -2.07 -7.50
CA LEU A 54 2.48 -1.58 -7.33
C LEU A 54 2.51 -0.44 -6.31
N MET A 55 1.68 0.57 -6.54
CA MET A 55 1.49 1.68 -5.61
C MET A 55 0.00 1.92 -5.38
N ASN A 56 -0.39 2.09 -4.13
CA ASN A 56 -1.77 2.45 -3.78
C ASN A 56 -1.77 3.50 -2.67
N ALA A 57 -2.84 4.28 -2.57
CA ALA A 57 -3.03 5.20 -1.46
C ALA A 57 -3.15 4.44 -0.14
N ALA A 58 -2.59 5.00 0.93
CA ALA A 58 -2.91 4.56 2.27
C ALA A 58 -4.23 5.20 2.69
N GLU A 59 -5.26 4.38 2.93
CA GLU A 59 -6.56 4.84 3.39
C GLU A 59 -6.51 5.31 4.85
N ASN A 60 -7.20 6.41 5.17
CA ASN A 60 -7.24 6.99 6.52
C ASN A 60 -7.88 6.05 7.55
N THR A 61 -8.76 5.15 7.08
CA THR A 61 -9.44 4.16 7.91
C THR A 61 -8.58 2.92 8.17
N LEU A 62 -7.37 2.85 7.58
CA LEU A 62 -6.49 1.68 7.56
C LEU A 62 -7.15 0.42 6.97
N ARG A 63 -8.27 0.59 6.25
CA ARG A 63 -8.99 -0.48 5.56
C ARG A 63 -8.96 -0.24 4.06
N HIS A 64 -8.77 -1.30 3.29
CA HIS A 64 -8.86 -1.22 1.84
C HIS A 64 -10.32 -1.12 1.40
N THR A 65 -10.63 -0.34 0.36
CA THR A 65 -12.01 -0.19 -0.11
C THR A 65 -12.52 -1.49 -0.76
N GLY A 66 -11.75 -2.06 -1.70
CA GLY A 66 -12.11 -3.27 -2.47
C GLY A 66 -11.30 -4.53 -2.10
N GLY A 67 -11.11 -4.82 -0.81
CA GLY A 67 -10.20 -5.88 -0.35
C GLY A 67 -10.56 -7.32 -0.76
N GLN A 68 -11.79 -7.58 -1.21
CA GLN A 68 -12.20 -8.88 -1.77
C GLN A 68 -11.43 -9.27 -3.05
N TYR A 69 -10.86 -8.30 -3.76
CA TYR A 69 -10.02 -8.53 -4.94
C TYR A 69 -8.51 -8.43 -4.64
N GLY A 70 -8.16 -8.13 -3.39
CA GLY A 70 -6.79 -7.88 -2.94
C GLY A 70 -6.27 -6.46 -3.28
N PRO A 71 -5.26 -5.96 -2.54
CA PRO A 71 -4.73 -4.60 -2.75
C PRO A 71 -4.18 -4.34 -4.16
N GLY A 72 -3.66 -5.37 -4.83
CA GLY A 72 -3.09 -5.29 -6.17
C GLY A 72 -4.09 -5.06 -7.30
N HIS A 73 -5.39 -5.25 -7.06
CA HIS A 73 -6.42 -5.02 -8.09
C HIS A 73 -6.63 -3.52 -8.37
N MET A 74 -6.61 -2.70 -7.32
CA MET A 74 -6.85 -1.25 -7.40
C MET A 74 -5.55 -0.42 -7.44
N ALA A 75 -4.39 -1.06 -7.44
CA ALA A 75 -3.11 -0.38 -7.38
C ALA A 75 -2.65 0.10 -8.76
N SER A 76 -2.04 1.28 -8.81
CA SER A 76 -1.33 1.75 -9.99
C SER A 76 -0.09 0.88 -10.21
N ARG A 77 0.09 0.40 -11.43
CA ARG A 77 1.21 -0.45 -11.85
C ARG A 77 2.28 0.41 -12.48
N GLY A 78 3.55 0.01 -12.32
CA GLY A 78 4.65 0.79 -12.85
C GLY A 78 6.01 0.20 -12.54
N SER A 79 7.05 0.94 -12.90
CA SER A 79 8.44 0.55 -12.68
C SER A 79 9.17 1.50 -11.75
N ILE A 80 10.03 0.95 -10.90
CA ILE A 80 10.98 1.72 -10.12
C ILE A 80 12.11 2.16 -11.07
N VAL A 81 12.16 3.44 -11.41
CA VAL A 81 13.18 3.99 -12.31
C VAL A 81 14.45 4.40 -11.56
N GLU A 82 14.33 4.67 -10.27
CA GLU A 82 15.44 5.09 -9.42
C GLU A 82 15.20 4.74 -7.95
N VAL A 83 16.27 4.40 -7.23
CA VAL A 83 16.29 4.27 -5.77
C VAL A 83 17.48 5.09 -5.29
N ILE A 84 17.20 6.11 -4.48
CA ILE A 84 18.17 7.11 -4.03
C ILE A 84 18.29 6.96 -2.51
N GLN A 85 19.52 6.83 -2.01
CA GLN A 85 19.79 6.84 -0.57
C GLN A 85 20.34 8.21 -0.18
N ALA A 86 19.83 8.77 0.91
CA ALA A 86 20.34 9.99 1.50
C ALA A 86 21.80 9.79 1.94
N THR A 87 22.61 10.82 1.71
CA THR A 87 24.02 10.86 2.15
C THR A 87 24.18 11.25 3.61
N GLU A 88 23.19 11.96 4.16
CA GLU A 88 23.15 12.40 5.54
C GLU A 88 22.23 11.51 6.37
N GLU A 89 22.36 11.58 7.69
CA GLU A 89 21.49 10.83 8.59
C GLU A 89 20.04 11.31 8.42
N PRO A 90 19.10 10.42 8.06
CA PRO A 90 17.74 10.82 7.78
C PRO A 90 17.04 11.27 9.07
N PRO A 91 16.10 12.24 8.97
CA PRO A 91 15.32 12.68 10.12
C PRO A 91 14.44 11.53 10.65
N LEU A 92 14.04 11.66 11.93
CA LEU A 92 13.20 10.66 12.59
C LEU A 92 11.94 10.34 11.77
N GLY A 93 11.71 9.04 11.54
CA GLY A 93 10.57 8.55 10.77
C GLY A 93 10.81 8.44 9.26
N SER A 94 11.91 8.98 8.74
CA SER A 94 12.36 8.75 7.36
C SER A 94 13.36 7.59 7.31
N SER A 95 13.30 6.79 6.24
CA SER A 95 14.36 5.80 5.96
C SER A 95 15.59 6.42 5.29
N GLY A 96 15.46 7.64 4.77
CA GLY A 96 16.44 8.23 3.85
C GLY A 96 16.43 7.59 2.45
N ILE A 97 15.49 6.68 2.16
CA ILE A 97 15.40 5.99 0.88
C ILE A 97 14.25 6.58 0.08
N GLN A 98 14.60 7.22 -1.03
CA GLN A 98 13.67 7.72 -2.03
C GLN A 98 13.54 6.74 -3.20
N VAL A 99 12.33 6.56 -3.68
CA VAL A 99 11.99 5.72 -4.82
C VAL A 99 11.30 6.59 -5.86
N ARG A 100 11.81 6.57 -7.09
CA ARG A 100 11.10 7.15 -8.24
C ARG A 100 10.38 6.04 -8.97
N PHE A 101 9.07 6.20 -9.08
CA PHE A 101 8.15 5.23 -9.64
C PHE A 101 7.43 5.83 -10.84
N GLU A 102 7.59 5.22 -12.01
CA GLU A 102 6.89 5.64 -13.23
C GLU A 102 5.66 4.76 -13.43
N THR A 103 4.51 5.38 -13.63
CA THR A 103 3.24 4.71 -13.95
C THR A 103 2.55 5.40 -15.11
N ASP A 104 1.76 4.66 -15.87
CA ASP A 104 0.87 5.17 -16.92
C ASP A 104 -0.54 5.52 -16.40
N LEU A 105 -0.83 5.23 -15.12
CA LEU A 105 -2.11 5.49 -14.49
C LEU A 105 -1.94 6.22 -13.15
N ILE A 106 -1.84 7.55 -13.24
CA ILE A 106 -1.90 8.42 -12.06
C ILE A 106 -3.35 8.53 -11.53
N ILE A 107 -3.49 8.49 -10.20
CA ILE A 107 -4.78 8.61 -9.50
C ILE A 107 -4.68 9.64 -8.37
N GLU A 108 -5.84 10.12 -7.89
CA GLU A 108 -5.95 11.13 -6.82
C GLU A 108 -5.17 10.76 -5.54
N GLY A 109 -5.11 9.47 -5.24
CA GLY A 109 -4.43 8.92 -4.07
C GLY A 109 -2.90 9.05 -4.09
N LEU A 110 -2.30 9.35 -5.24
CA LEU A 110 -0.86 9.44 -5.42
C LEU A 110 -0.36 10.89 -5.56
N ARG A 111 -1.18 11.88 -5.24
CA ARG A 111 -0.78 13.30 -5.25
C ARG A 111 0.29 13.59 -4.18
N PRO A 112 1.09 14.67 -4.33
CA PRO A 112 2.02 15.11 -3.30
C PRO A 112 1.35 15.25 -1.93
N GLN A 113 2.12 15.01 -0.87
CA GLN A 113 1.68 15.06 0.53
C GLN A 113 0.70 13.95 0.95
N ARG A 114 0.46 12.96 0.09
CA ARG A 114 -0.28 11.74 0.45
C ARG A 114 0.67 10.69 0.99
N VAL A 115 0.12 9.78 1.81
CA VAL A 115 0.79 8.56 2.21
C VAL A 115 0.34 7.44 1.28
N VAL A 116 1.29 6.65 0.82
CA VAL A 116 1.07 5.53 -0.11
C VAL A 116 1.66 4.24 0.44
N ARG A 117 1.29 3.14 -0.20
CA ARG A 117 1.74 1.78 0.03
C ARG A 117 2.41 1.27 -1.23
N VAL A 118 3.69 0.91 -1.14
CA VAL A 118 4.53 0.49 -2.27
C VAL A 118 4.90 -0.98 -2.13
N CYS A 119 4.70 -1.74 -3.21
CA CYS A 119 4.93 -3.17 -3.26
C CYS A 119 5.80 -3.53 -4.46
N PRO A 120 7.09 -3.86 -4.26
CA PRO A 120 7.88 -4.52 -5.27
C PRO A 120 7.20 -5.83 -5.69
N THR A 121 7.24 -6.20 -6.97
CA THR A 121 6.61 -7.44 -7.45
C THR A 121 7.19 -8.73 -6.85
N SER A 122 8.34 -8.65 -6.17
CA SER A 122 8.93 -9.76 -5.41
C SER A 122 8.14 -10.10 -4.14
N TRP A 123 7.24 -9.23 -3.70
CA TRP A 123 6.44 -9.42 -2.49
C TRP A 123 5.13 -10.16 -2.76
N PRO A 124 4.62 -10.93 -1.78
CA PRO A 124 3.40 -11.69 -1.94
C PRO A 124 2.18 -10.77 -2.14
N GLN A 125 1.34 -11.13 -3.10
CA GLN A 125 0.00 -10.57 -3.24
C GLN A 125 -0.96 -11.39 -2.38
N VAL A 126 -1.35 -10.84 -1.23
CA VAL A 126 -2.25 -11.54 -0.30
C VAL A 126 -3.67 -11.01 -0.42
N ASN A 127 -4.64 -11.90 -0.22
CA ASN A 127 -6.00 -11.49 0.07
C ASN A 127 -6.08 -11.02 1.50
N LEU A 128 -6.79 -9.91 1.72
CA LEU A 128 -6.96 -9.35 3.04
C LEU A 128 -8.11 -10.05 3.78
N PRO A 129 -7.99 -10.24 5.10
CA PRO A 129 -9.10 -10.72 5.90
C PRO A 129 -10.25 -9.71 5.86
N ARG A 130 -11.47 -10.17 6.13
CA ARG A 130 -12.70 -9.37 6.03
C ARG A 130 -12.62 -8.07 6.83
N GLU A 131 -11.93 -8.10 7.96
CA GLU A 131 -11.79 -7.00 8.92
C GLU A 131 -10.94 -5.83 8.39
N GLU A 132 -10.13 -6.07 7.36
CA GLU A 132 -9.18 -5.12 6.78
C GLU A 132 -9.68 -4.45 5.49
N TYR A 133 -10.96 -4.64 5.15
CA TYR A 133 -11.57 -3.91 4.03
C TYR A 133 -13.01 -3.49 4.28
N LEU A 134 -13.47 -2.46 3.57
CA LEU A 134 -14.84 -1.92 3.71
C LEU A 134 -15.85 -2.77 2.94
N GLY A 135 -15.53 -3.16 1.72
CA GLY A 135 -16.43 -3.88 0.81
C GLY A 135 -17.16 -2.88 -0.10
N ASP A 136 -18.17 -3.34 -0.82
CA ASP A 136 -18.99 -2.52 -1.72
C ASP A 136 -20.05 -1.66 -0.99
N GLY A 137 -19.97 -1.54 0.33
CA GLY A 137 -20.92 -0.79 1.15
C GLY A 137 -22.24 -1.51 1.43
N THR A 138 -22.42 -2.74 0.94
CA THR A 138 -23.61 -3.56 1.25
C THR A 138 -23.54 -4.19 2.64
N PHE A 139 -22.34 -4.27 3.20
CA PHE A 139 -22.09 -4.88 4.51
C PHE A 139 -22.19 -3.87 5.65
N THR A 140 -23.06 -4.20 6.59
CA THR A 140 -23.24 -3.55 7.89
C THR A 140 -22.52 -4.34 8.97
N GLN A 141 -22.19 -3.70 10.10
CA GLN A 141 -21.48 -4.40 11.18
C GLN A 141 -22.35 -5.48 11.83
N GLU A 142 -23.66 -5.30 11.73
CA GLU A 142 -24.73 -6.18 12.18
C GLU A 142 -24.74 -7.52 11.41
N ASP A 143 -24.26 -7.54 10.16
CA ASP A 143 -24.17 -8.75 9.34
C ASP A 143 -23.16 -9.78 9.88
N ARG A 144 -22.33 -9.40 10.87
CA ARG A 144 -21.43 -10.32 11.57
C ARG A 144 -22.15 -11.22 12.57
N PHE A 145 -23.33 -10.81 13.02
CA PHE A 145 -24.06 -11.52 14.06
C PHE A 145 -25.16 -12.38 13.44
N PRO A 146 -25.34 -13.63 13.91
CA PRO A 146 -26.49 -14.44 13.49
C PRO A 146 -27.78 -13.68 13.78
N THR A 147 -28.68 -13.64 12.80
CA THR A 147 -30.00 -13.02 13.02
C THR A 147 -30.82 -13.87 14.00
N PRO A 148 -31.77 -13.29 14.75
CA PRO A 148 -32.63 -14.06 15.67
C PRO A 148 -33.43 -15.20 14.99
N ALA A 149 -33.48 -15.25 13.65
CA ALA A 149 -34.06 -16.35 12.89
C ALA A 149 -33.33 -17.69 13.08
N ILE A 150 -32.12 -17.71 13.65
CA ILE A 150 -31.43 -18.96 14.01
C ILE A 150 -32.09 -19.69 15.19
N PHE A 151 -32.88 -18.98 16.01
CA PHE A 151 -33.53 -19.58 17.17
C PHE A 151 -34.85 -20.24 16.75
N PRO A 152 -35.19 -21.42 17.30
CA PRO A 152 -36.48 -22.04 17.05
C PRO A 152 -37.62 -21.14 17.53
N LYS A 153 -38.68 -21.03 16.73
CA LYS A 153 -39.91 -20.34 17.14
C LYS A 153 -40.70 -21.28 18.04
N TYR A 154 -40.95 -20.85 19.27
CA TYR A 154 -41.87 -21.55 20.16
C TYR A 154 -43.30 -21.10 19.84
N GLU A 155 -44.20 -22.06 19.63
CA GLU A 155 -45.65 -21.85 19.51
C GLU A 155 -46.32 -21.84 20.89
#